data_AF-A0A947CRY8-F1
#
_entry.id   AF-A0A947CRY8-F1
#
_cell.length_a   1.000
_cell.length_b   1.000
_cell.length_c   1.000
_cell.angle_alpha   90.00
_cell.angle_beta   90.00
_cell.angle_gamma   90.00
#
_symmetry.space_group_name_H-M   'P 1'
#
loop_
_entity.id
_entity.type
_entity.pdbx_description
1 polymer ?
#
loop_
_entity_poly.entity_id
_entity_poly.type
_entity_poly.pdbx_seq_one_letter_code
_entity_poly.pdbx_strand_id
1 'polypeptide(L)'
;MLLGVSYFELGDPQSAQREFDEALFIDSTLKLDPVVYSTSVVRFFENRRKNLEDQSRQVEQNRKLAAERDEALRALRNTWVVEVEKRDYYVNFIPFGAGQFQNGQRKKGIAFAVSQSALGFTSAALFTYLLTRYRLQSDVPREEADTVRNLQILQVTTGGLTLGLMAWGILDALIYYEPTTTKRLEADKSYLPKDLRDKLEGDKPLKPDITPRPRRKKPPKGSFRILPVPTANGGGFVASWEF
;
A
#
# COMPACT_ATOMS: atom_id res chain seq x y z
N MET A 1 -0.18 6.28 -62.09
CA MET A 1 0.84 7.25 -62.57
C MET A 1 0.39 7.98 -63.85
N LEU A 2 0.23 7.29 -65.00
CA LEU A 2 -0.23 7.94 -66.24
C LEU A 2 -1.59 8.64 -66.07
N LEU A 3 -2.49 8.04 -65.29
CA LEU A 3 -3.79 8.62 -64.97
C LEU A 3 -3.68 9.95 -64.19
N GLY A 4 -2.74 10.05 -63.24
CA GLY A 4 -2.48 11.28 -62.50
C GLY A 4 -1.91 12.39 -63.38
N VAL A 5 -1.06 12.05 -64.35
CA VAL A 5 -0.57 13.00 -65.36
C VAL A 5 -1.72 13.52 -66.23
N SER A 6 -2.60 12.64 -66.71
CA SER A 6 -3.76 13.03 -67.50
C SER A 6 -4.69 13.98 -66.76
N TYR A 7 -4.97 13.73 -65.47
CA TYR A 7 -5.82 14.63 -64.67
C TYR A 7 -5.19 16.00 -64.43
N PHE A 8 -3.87 16.07 -64.27
CA PHE A 8 -3.17 17.35 -64.11
C PHE A 8 -3.25 18.20 -65.39
N GLU A 9 -3.05 17.57 -66.55
CA GLU A 9 -3.16 18.24 -67.85
C GLU A 9 -4.61 18.63 -68.20
N LEU A 10 -5.61 17.91 -67.67
CA LEU A 10 -7.03 18.29 -67.75
C LEU A 10 -7.43 19.44 -66.80
N GLY A 11 -6.50 19.96 -66.01
CA GLY A 11 -6.74 21.07 -65.09
C GLY A 11 -7.40 20.65 -63.77
N ASP A 12 -7.40 19.36 -63.43
CA ASP A 12 -7.88 18.84 -62.15
C ASP A 12 -6.70 18.38 -61.26
N PRO A 13 -6.07 19.31 -60.53
CA PRO A 13 -4.93 18.98 -59.67
C PRO A 13 -5.33 18.12 -58.46
N GLN A 14 -6.60 18.13 -58.03
CA GLN A 14 -7.03 17.36 -56.86
C GLN A 14 -7.13 15.87 -57.17
N SER A 15 -7.66 15.52 -58.34
CA SER A 15 -7.70 14.13 -58.81
C SER A 15 -6.30 13.63 -59.15
N ALA A 16 -5.47 14.48 -59.78
CA ALA A 16 -4.06 14.18 -60.04
C ALA A 16 -3.29 13.86 -58.74
N GLN A 17 -3.53 14.64 -57.68
CA GLN A 17 -2.89 14.45 -56.39
C GLN A 17 -3.21 13.08 -55.77
N ARG A 18 -4.46 12.63 -55.80
CA ARG A 18 -4.83 11.30 -55.26
C ARG A 18 -4.13 10.17 -56.01
N GLU A 19 -4.12 10.24 -57.33
CA GLU A 19 -3.48 9.24 -58.19
C GLU A 19 -1.96 9.20 -58.02
N PHE A 20 -1.34 10.35 -57.77
CA PHE A 20 0.09 10.42 -57.43
C PHE A 20 0.37 9.90 -56.03
N ASP A 21 -0.50 10.17 -55.06
CA ASP A 21 -0.37 9.64 -53.71
C ASP A 21 -0.47 8.12 -53.69
N GLU A 22 -1.42 7.55 -54.44
CA GLU A 22 -1.58 6.11 -54.57
C GLU A 22 -0.40 5.47 -55.30
N ALA A 23 0.11 6.12 -56.36
CA ALA A 23 1.31 5.65 -57.05
C ALA A 23 2.55 5.68 -56.13
N LEU A 24 2.73 6.74 -55.35
CA LEU A 24 3.83 6.88 -54.38
C LEU A 24 3.68 5.94 -53.18
N PHE A 25 2.45 5.54 -52.85
CA PHE A 25 2.18 4.53 -51.82
C PHE A 25 2.60 3.13 -52.27
N ILE A 26 2.39 2.81 -53.56
CA ILE A 26 2.81 1.53 -54.16
C ILE A 26 4.33 1.51 -54.37
N ASP A 27 4.89 2.59 -54.92
CA ASP A 27 6.33 2.74 -55.11
C ASP A 27 6.80 4.15 -54.73
N SER A 28 7.44 4.22 -53.56
CA SER A 28 8.02 5.48 -53.04
C SER A 28 9.24 5.98 -53.81
N THR A 29 9.87 5.13 -54.64
CA THR A 29 11.08 5.49 -55.40
C THR A 29 10.77 6.00 -56.81
N LEU A 30 9.50 6.01 -57.19
CA LEU A 30 9.02 6.43 -58.50
C LEU A 30 9.43 7.87 -58.84
N LYS A 31 9.90 8.07 -60.08
CA LYS A 31 10.28 9.38 -60.64
C LYS A 31 9.65 9.58 -62.01
N LEU A 32 9.25 10.82 -62.31
CA LEU A 32 8.83 11.19 -63.65
C LEU A 32 10.07 11.56 -64.48
N ASP A 33 10.12 11.05 -65.71
CA ASP A 33 11.15 11.42 -66.68
C ASP A 33 10.88 12.84 -67.23
N PRO A 34 11.78 13.82 -67.01
CA PRO A 34 11.63 15.17 -67.54
C PRO A 34 11.61 15.27 -69.06
N VAL A 35 12.08 14.25 -69.77
CA VAL A 35 12.08 14.21 -71.25
C VAL A 35 10.69 13.87 -71.80
N VAL A 36 9.90 13.11 -71.04
CA VAL A 36 8.58 12.60 -71.48
C VAL A 36 7.43 13.49 -71.00
N TYR A 37 7.58 14.15 -69.84
CA TYR A 37 6.51 14.89 -69.18
C TYR A 37 6.79 16.39 -69.08
N SER A 38 5.73 17.20 -69.00
CA SER A 38 5.84 18.66 -68.85
C SER A 38 6.54 19.04 -67.54
N THR A 39 7.36 20.10 -67.55
CA THR A 39 8.09 20.56 -66.36
C THR A 39 7.17 20.88 -65.18
N SER A 40 5.94 21.32 -65.46
CA SER A 40 4.91 21.62 -64.47
C SER A 40 4.44 20.37 -63.73
N VAL A 41 4.16 19.28 -64.46
CA VAL A 41 3.76 17.99 -63.87
C VAL A 41 4.88 17.39 -63.04
N VAL A 42 6.12 17.40 -63.56
CA VAL A 42 7.29 16.90 -62.83
C VAL A 42 7.49 17.63 -61.51
N ARG A 43 7.39 18.97 -61.53
CA ARG A 43 7.52 19.79 -60.31
C ARG A 43 6.39 19.52 -59.31
N PHE A 44 5.16 19.35 -59.79
CA PHE A 44 4.01 19.03 -58.93
C PHE A 44 4.18 17.68 -58.24
N PHE A 45 4.58 16.66 -58.98
CA PHE A 45 4.86 15.32 -58.46
C PHE A 45 6.03 15.30 -57.46
N GLU A 46 7.15 15.95 -57.79
CA GLU A 46 8.31 16.03 -56.89
C GLU A 46 7.99 16.77 -55.59
N ASN A 47 7.21 17.86 -55.66
CA ASN A 47 6.72 18.53 -54.46
C ASN A 47 5.82 17.62 -53.62
N ARG A 48 4.97 16.80 -54.26
CA ARG A 48 4.10 15.88 -53.53
C ARG A 48 4.88 14.77 -52.83
N ARG A 49 5.87 14.20 -53.52
CA ARG A 49 6.81 13.22 -52.97
C ARG A 49 7.54 13.77 -51.75
N LYS A 50 8.11 14.97 -51.87
CA LYS A 50 8.79 15.65 -50.77
C LYS A 50 7.87 15.87 -49.56
N ASN A 51 6.64 16.31 -49.78
CA ASN A 51 5.66 16.52 -48.70
C ASN A 51 5.29 15.20 -48.00
N LEU A 52 5.18 14.08 -48.74
CA LEU A 52 4.93 12.76 -48.16
C LEU A 52 6.13 12.25 -47.36
N GLU A 53 7.36 12.45 -47.84
CA GLU A 53 8.58 12.13 -47.09
C GLU A 53 8.71 12.94 -45.80
N ASP A 54 8.40 14.23 -45.85
CA ASP A 54 8.45 15.09 -44.66
C ASP A 54 7.36 14.70 -43.65
N GLN A 55 6.16 14.35 -44.12
CA GLN A 55 5.08 13.83 -43.27
C GLN A 55 5.46 12.48 -42.64
N SER A 56 6.05 11.55 -43.41
CA SER A 56 6.44 10.24 -42.87
C SER A 56 7.53 10.38 -41.80
N ARG A 57 8.54 11.23 -42.04
CA ARG A 57 9.59 11.55 -41.04
C ARG A 57 9.01 12.12 -39.76
N GLN A 58 8.07 13.06 -39.85
CA GLN A 58 7.42 13.62 -38.66
C GLN A 58 6.60 12.58 -37.90
N VAL A 59 5.85 11.73 -38.61
CA VAL A 59 5.07 10.64 -38.00
C VAL A 59 5.99 9.65 -37.29
N GLU A 60 7.11 9.28 -37.89
CA GLU A 60 8.09 8.38 -37.27
C GLU A 60 8.75 9.00 -36.03
N GLN A 61 9.15 10.26 -36.10
CA GLN A 61 9.73 10.99 -34.96
C GLN A 61 8.72 11.09 -33.81
N ASN A 62 7.47 11.45 -34.10
CA ASN A 62 6.42 11.52 -33.10
C ASN A 62 6.10 10.15 -32.50
N ARG A 63 6.12 9.07 -33.30
CA ARG A 63 5.94 7.70 -32.81
C ARG A 63 7.07 7.27 -31.86
N LYS A 64 8.32 7.57 -32.21
CA LYS A 64 9.49 7.28 -31.34
C LYS A 64 9.39 8.03 -30.02
N LEU A 65 9.12 9.33 -30.06
CA LEU A 65 8.95 10.15 -28.86
C LEU A 65 7.77 9.70 -28.00
N ALA A 66 6.67 9.25 -28.61
CA ALA A 66 5.53 8.69 -27.89
C ALA A 66 5.91 7.37 -27.20
N ALA A 67 6.62 6.48 -27.89
CA ALA A 67 7.07 5.21 -27.34
C ALA A 67 8.04 5.40 -26.15
N GLU A 68 9.03 6.28 -26.29
CA GLU A 68 9.98 6.61 -25.20
C GLU A 68 9.25 7.19 -23.97
N ARG A 69 8.26 8.06 -24.21
CA ARG A 69 7.43 8.64 -23.14
C ARG A 69 6.58 7.59 -22.43
N ASP A 70 5.98 6.66 -23.18
CA ASP A 70 5.19 5.56 -22.62
C ASP A 70 6.05 4.59 -21.81
N GLU A 71 7.27 4.32 -22.26
CA GLU A 71 8.24 3.52 -21.50
C GLU A 71 8.67 4.21 -20.22
N ALA A 72 8.97 5.52 -20.26
CA ALA A 72 9.29 6.32 -19.08
C ALA A 72 8.11 6.33 -18.07
N LEU A 73 6.88 6.48 -18.54
CA LEU A 73 5.66 6.41 -17.72
C LEU A 73 5.49 5.04 -17.06
N ARG A 74 5.79 3.95 -17.78
CA ARG A 74 5.74 2.58 -17.22
C ARG A 74 6.84 2.36 -16.19
N ALA A 75 8.04 2.86 -16.42
CA ALA A 75 9.15 2.77 -15.48
C ALA A 75 8.83 3.51 -14.17
N LEU A 76 8.25 4.71 -14.27
CA LEU A 76 7.85 5.51 -13.11
C LEU A 76 6.67 4.87 -12.36
N ARG A 77 5.68 4.31 -13.06
CA ARG A 77 4.57 3.56 -12.43
C ARG A 77 5.05 2.39 -11.59
N ASN A 78 6.18 1.79 -11.96
CA ASN A 78 6.79 0.67 -11.26
C ASN A 78 7.85 1.08 -10.22
N THR A 79 8.13 2.38 -10.09
CA THR A 79 9.09 2.89 -9.10
C THR A 79 8.38 3.09 -7.77
N TRP A 80 8.36 2.05 -6.95
CA TRP A 80 7.83 2.12 -5.58
C TRP A 80 8.89 2.74 -4.67
N VAL A 81 8.54 3.82 -3.97
CA VAL A 81 9.41 4.40 -2.94
C VAL A 81 9.21 3.59 -1.66
N VAL A 82 10.24 2.88 -1.23
CA VAL A 82 10.23 2.14 0.05
C VAL A 82 10.65 3.12 1.13
N GLU A 83 9.69 3.69 1.86
CA GLU A 83 10.00 4.46 3.06
C GLU A 83 10.29 3.47 4.19
N VAL A 84 11.54 3.50 4.66
CA VAL A 84 12.05 2.68 5.75
C VAL A 84 11.83 3.47 7.04
N GLU A 85 10.65 3.35 7.66
CA GLU A 85 10.44 3.87 9.02
C GLU A 85 11.23 3.00 10.01
N LYS A 86 12.25 3.61 10.63
CA LYS A 86 12.97 2.99 11.75
C LYS A 86 12.07 3.06 12.98
N ARG A 87 11.92 1.92 13.66
CA ARG A 87 11.21 1.83 14.93
C ARG A 87 12.18 1.99 16.09
N ASP A 88 11.82 2.81 17.09
CA ASP A 88 12.63 2.99 18.29
C ASP A 88 12.55 1.77 19.19
N TYR A 89 13.71 1.14 19.44
CA TYR A 89 13.81 -0.08 20.24
C TYR A 89 13.30 0.11 21.69
N TYR A 90 13.43 1.33 22.23
CA TYR A 90 13.06 1.64 23.61
C TYR A 90 11.56 1.50 23.91
N VAL A 91 10.70 1.60 22.90
CA VAL A 91 9.25 1.51 23.06
C VAL A 91 8.82 0.11 23.51
N ASN A 92 9.63 -0.93 23.24
CA ASN A 92 9.34 -2.30 23.68
C ASN A 92 9.48 -2.51 25.19
N PHE A 93 10.18 -1.63 25.90
CA PHE A 93 10.30 -1.70 27.37
C PHE A 93 9.14 -1.00 28.08
N ILE A 94 8.30 -0.28 27.35
CA ILE A 94 7.17 0.44 27.94
C ILE A 94 6.03 -0.58 28.21
N PRO A 95 5.50 -0.63 29.45
CA PRO A 95 4.36 -1.49 29.79
C PRO A 95 3.08 -1.05 29.04
N PHE A 96 1.95 -1.70 29.30
CA PHE A 96 0.67 -1.46 28.63
C PHE A 96 0.64 -1.85 27.15
N GLY A 97 1.52 -2.77 26.75
CA GLY A 97 1.53 -3.30 25.39
C GLY A 97 2.02 -2.30 24.32
N ALA A 98 2.73 -1.25 24.72
CA ALA A 98 3.29 -0.25 23.81
C ALA A 98 4.17 -0.87 22.70
N GLY A 99 5.06 -1.80 23.05
CA GLY A 99 5.83 -2.57 22.06
C GLY A 99 4.96 -3.42 21.12
N GLN A 100 3.84 -3.96 21.61
CA GLN A 100 2.91 -4.72 20.78
C GLN A 100 2.14 -3.84 19.79
N PHE A 101 1.85 -2.60 20.16
CA PHE A 101 1.29 -1.60 19.24
C PHE A 101 2.31 -1.19 18.17
N GLN A 102 3.57 -1.02 18.57
CA GLN A 102 4.67 -0.74 17.64
C GLN A 102 4.86 -1.88 16.63
N ASN A 103 4.78 -3.14 17.08
CA ASN A 103 4.91 -4.34 16.24
C ASN A 103 3.64 -4.67 15.44
N GLY A 104 2.62 -3.80 15.41
CA GLY A 104 1.37 -4.02 14.66
C GLY A 104 0.42 -5.06 15.26
N GLN A 105 0.73 -5.61 16.44
CA GLN A 105 -0.05 -6.63 17.14
C GLN A 105 -1.13 -6.00 18.02
N ARG A 106 -2.03 -5.21 17.42
CA ARG A 106 -3.06 -4.42 18.13
C ARG A 106 -3.89 -5.22 19.13
N LYS A 107 -4.27 -6.46 18.78
CA LYS A 107 -5.07 -7.32 19.67
C LYS A 107 -4.33 -7.69 20.95
N LYS A 108 -3.05 -8.04 20.84
CA LYS A 108 -2.20 -8.34 22.00
C LYS A 108 -1.96 -7.08 22.82
N GLY A 109 -1.67 -5.95 22.16
CA GLY A 109 -1.51 -4.66 22.82
C GLY A 109 -2.72 -4.29 23.68
N ILE A 110 -3.93 -4.39 23.13
CA ILE A 110 -5.17 -4.14 23.87
C ILE A 110 -5.35 -5.14 25.02
N ALA A 111 -5.11 -6.43 24.79
CA ALA A 111 -5.25 -7.44 25.84
C ALA A 111 -4.32 -7.18 27.03
N PHE A 112 -3.04 -6.85 26.77
CA PHE A 112 -2.10 -6.48 27.83
C PHE A 112 -2.49 -5.17 28.51
N ALA A 113 -2.86 -4.13 27.75
CA ALA A 113 -3.28 -2.86 28.29
C ALA A 113 -4.49 -3.00 29.24
N VAL A 114 -5.53 -3.72 28.81
CA VAL A 114 -6.74 -3.95 29.61
C VAL A 114 -6.41 -4.77 30.85
N SER A 115 -5.70 -5.90 30.70
CA SER A 115 -5.38 -6.78 31.84
C SER A 115 -4.49 -6.09 32.87
N GLN A 116 -3.44 -5.39 32.44
CA GLN A 116 -2.53 -4.67 33.35
C GLN A 116 -3.24 -3.49 34.00
N SER A 117 -4.10 -2.76 33.28
CA SER A 117 -4.87 -1.67 33.86
C SER A 117 -5.87 -2.16 34.89
N ALA A 118 -6.61 -3.24 34.59
CA ALA A 118 -7.59 -3.80 35.51
C ALA A 118 -6.94 -4.30 36.81
N LEU A 119 -5.87 -5.10 36.68
CA LEU A 119 -5.18 -5.65 37.85
C LEU A 119 -4.42 -4.57 38.64
N GLY A 120 -3.73 -3.67 37.94
CA GLY A 120 -2.98 -2.58 38.55
C GLY A 120 -3.91 -1.60 39.28
N PHE A 121 -5.03 -1.23 38.66
CA PHE A 121 -6.04 -0.38 39.29
C PHE A 121 -6.68 -1.06 40.51
N THR A 122 -7.00 -2.36 40.40
CA THR A 122 -7.55 -3.13 41.53
C THR A 122 -6.56 -3.15 42.71
N SER A 123 -5.29 -3.42 42.45
CA SER A 123 -4.24 -3.41 43.49
C SER A 123 -4.08 -2.03 44.12
N ALA A 124 -4.03 -0.96 43.31
CA ALA A 124 -3.91 0.41 43.79
C ALA A 124 -5.14 0.86 44.60
N ALA A 125 -6.34 0.47 44.18
CA ALA A 125 -7.59 0.76 44.89
C ALA A 125 -7.63 0.05 46.24
N LEU A 126 -7.27 -1.23 46.30
CA LEU A 126 -7.18 -1.99 47.54
C LEU A 126 -6.13 -1.41 48.49
N PHE A 127 -4.95 -1.05 47.97
CA PHE A 127 -3.92 -0.38 48.76
C PHE A 127 -4.42 0.93 49.35
N THR A 128 -5.05 1.77 48.53
CA THR A 128 -5.59 3.08 48.95
C THR A 128 -6.69 2.90 49.99
N TYR A 129 -7.57 1.91 49.80
CA TYR A 129 -8.62 1.57 50.76
C TYR A 129 -8.04 1.14 52.11
N LEU A 130 -7.05 0.23 52.10
CA LEU A 130 -6.40 -0.23 53.33
C LEU A 130 -5.64 0.93 54.02
N LEU A 131 -4.95 1.77 53.25
CA LEU A 131 -4.21 2.91 53.75
C LEU A 131 -5.12 3.98 54.39
N THR A 132 -6.26 4.27 53.76
CA THR A 132 -7.21 5.30 54.25
C THR A 132 -8.00 4.80 55.46
N ARG A 133 -8.40 3.53 55.48
CA ARG A 133 -9.22 2.95 56.55
C ARG A 133 -8.42 2.64 57.81
N TYR A 134 -7.27 1.99 57.68
CA TYR A 134 -6.50 1.49 58.83
C TYR A 134 -5.31 2.37 59.19
N ARG A 135 -4.91 3.31 58.31
CA ARG A 135 -3.70 4.14 58.45
C ARG A 135 -2.44 3.27 58.66
N LEU A 136 -1.26 3.88 58.66
CA LEU A 136 0.02 3.17 58.83
C LEU A 136 0.22 2.54 60.24
N GLN A 137 -0.82 2.49 61.08
CA GLN A 137 -0.74 2.08 62.49
C GLN A 137 -1.61 0.84 62.77
N SER A 138 -0.96 -0.17 63.35
CA SER A 138 -1.35 -1.58 63.51
C SER A 138 -2.59 -1.92 64.34
N ASP A 139 -3.54 -1.03 64.56
CA ASP A 139 -4.75 -1.38 65.33
C ASP A 139 -5.88 -1.84 64.41
N VAL A 140 -5.73 -3.06 63.89
CA VAL A 140 -6.80 -3.76 63.20
C VAL A 140 -7.66 -4.47 64.26
N PRO A 141 -8.95 -4.15 64.40
CA PRO A 141 -9.84 -4.86 65.30
C PRO A 141 -9.81 -6.37 65.01
N ARG A 142 -9.76 -7.21 66.06
CA ARG A 142 -9.67 -8.67 65.90
C ARG A 142 -10.82 -9.26 65.07
N GLU A 143 -11.97 -8.60 65.05
CA GLU A 143 -13.15 -8.97 64.26
C GLU A 143 -12.96 -8.73 62.74
N GLU A 144 -12.13 -7.75 62.35
CA GLU A 144 -11.89 -7.39 60.95
C GLU A 144 -10.58 -7.99 60.39
N ALA A 145 -9.79 -8.65 61.24
CA ALA A 145 -8.45 -9.16 60.91
C ALA A 145 -8.45 -10.13 59.72
N ASP A 146 -9.42 -11.03 59.64
CA ASP A 146 -9.53 -12.00 58.54
C ASP A 146 -9.90 -11.32 57.22
N THR A 147 -10.79 -10.32 57.26
CA THR A 147 -11.16 -9.53 56.08
C THR A 147 -9.97 -8.72 55.56
N VAL A 148 -9.24 -8.05 56.45
CA VAL A 148 -8.04 -7.28 56.09
C VAL A 148 -6.98 -8.18 55.48
N ARG A 149 -6.74 -9.36 56.08
CA ARG A 149 -5.78 -10.33 55.56
C ARG A 149 -6.14 -10.79 54.14
N ASN A 150 -7.43 -11.07 53.88
CA ASN A 150 -7.89 -11.46 52.54
C ASN A 150 -7.74 -10.32 51.51
N LEU A 151 -8.07 -9.08 51.90
CA LEU A 151 -7.87 -7.90 51.05
C LEU A 151 -6.39 -7.66 50.74
N GLN A 152 -5.52 -7.84 51.72
CA GLN A 152 -4.07 -7.68 51.56
C GLN A 152 -3.48 -8.78 50.68
N ILE A 153 -3.91 -10.04 50.85
CA ILE A 153 -3.55 -11.14 49.94
C ILE A 153 -3.98 -10.76 48.52
N LEU A 154 -5.23 -10.34 48.31
CA LEU A 154 -5.74 -9.97 47.00
C LEU A 154 -4.97 -8.80 46.38
N GLN A 155 -4.63 -7.77 47.17
CA GLN A 155 -3.84 -6.63 46.74
C GLN A 155 -2.44 -7.06 46.27
N VAL A 156 -1.74 -7.89 47.06
CA VAL A 156 -0.40 -8.37 46.75
C VAL A 156 -0.43 -9.32 45.55
N THR A 157 -1.41 -10.22 45.47
CA THR A 157 -1.58 -11.13 44.33
C THR A 157 -1.86 -10.37 43.05
N THR A 158 -2.80 -9.42 43.04
CA THR A 158 -3.11 -8.62 41.84
C THR A 158 -1.95 -7.72 41.43
N GLY A 159 -1.23 -7.14 42.40
CA GLY A 159 -0.01 -6.36 42.14
C GLY A 159 1.10 -7.23 41.52
N GLY A 160 1.36 -8.40 42.11
CA GLY A 160 2.34 -9.37 41.61
C GLY A 160 2.00 -9.87 40.20
N LEU A 161 0.73 -10.20 39.94
CA LEU A 161 0.27 -10.58 38.60
C LEU A 161 0.44 -9.45 37.57
N THR A 162 0.21 -8.21 37.98
CA THR A 162 0.42 -7.03 37.12
C THR A 162 1.88 -6.92 36.69
N LEU A 163 2.80 -7.02 37.65
CA LEU A 163 4.24 -6.96 37.38
C LEU A 163 4.72 -8.14 36.52
N GLY A 164 4.24 -9.36 36.82
CA GLY A 164 4.53 -10.54 36.01
C GLY A 164 4.04 -10.39 34.56
N LEU A 165 2.83 -9.86 34.36
CA LEU A 165 2.29 -9.57 33.03
C LEU A 165 3.04 -8.45 32.32
N MET A 166 3.57 -7.45 33.04
CA MET A 166 4.43 -6.41 32.47
C MET A 166 5.73 -7.00 31.96
N ALA A 167 6.43 -7.78 32.79
CA ALA A 167 7.66 -8.45 32.39
C ALA A 167 7.44 -9.37 31.19
N TRP A 168 6.37 -10.18 31.21
CA TRP A 168 6.02 -11.04 30.08
C TRP A 168 5.67 -10.26 28.81
N GLY A 169 4.92 -9.17 28.93
CA GLY A 169 4.57 -8.32 27.79
C GLY A 169 5.80 -7.67 27.13
N ILE A 170 6.79 -7.27 27.94
CA ILE A 170 8.07 -6.74 27.47
C ILE A 170 8.86 -7.84 26.73
N LEU A 171 8.95 -9.04 27.31
CA LEU A 171 9.64 -10.17 26.66
C LEU A 171 8.98 -10.56 25.33
N ASP A 172 7.64 -10.66 25.28
CA ASP A 172 6.91 -10.95 24.04
C ASP A 172 7.15 -9.84 23.00
N ALA A 173 7.17 -8.57 23.41
CA ALA A 173 7.44 -7.46 22.50
C ALA A 173 8.88 -7.48 21.95
N LEU A 174 9.86 -7.87 22.76
CA LEU A 174 11.25 -8.04 22.33
C LEU A 174 11.42 -9.23 21.35
N ILE A 175 10.77 -10.36 21.63
CA ILE A 175 10.87 -11.57 20.78
C ILE A 175 10.27 -11.31 19.39
N TYR A 176 9.15 -10.59 19.33
CA TYR A 176 8.47 -10.26 18.08
C TYR A 176 8.86 -8.90 17.51
N TYR A 177 10.00 -8.35 17.93
CA TYR A 177 10.45 -7.06 17.45
C TYR A 177 10.89 -7.15 15.99
N GLU A 178 10.17 -6.42 15.13
CA GLU A 178 10.56 -6.21 13.74
C GLU A 178 11.17 -4.81 13.59
N PRO A 179 12.51 -4.71 13.40
CA PRO A 179 13.23 -3.43 13.39
C PRO A 179 12.86 -2.52 12.20
N THR A 180 12.26 -3.07 11.16
CA THR A 180 11.98 -2.36 9.92
C THR A 180 10.63 -2.78 9.37
N THR A 181 9.68 -1.84 9.27
CA THR A 181 8.46 -2.05 8.49
C THR A 181 8.59 -1.30 7.18
N THR A 182 8.59 -2.05 6.09
CA THR A 182 8.53 -1.49 4.74
C THR A 182 7.10 -1.04 4.50
N LYS A 183 6.81 0.24 4.74
CA LYS A 183 5.59 0.83 4.22
C LYS A 183 5.80 0.98 2.72
N ARG A 184 5.10 0.16 1.93
CA ARG A 184 4.92 0.40 0.50
C ARG A 184 3.98 1.58 0.36
N LEU A 185 4.53 2.78 0.37
CA LEU A 185 3.77 3.96 -0.03
C LEU A 185 3.69 3.92 -1.55
N GLU A 186 2.49 4.05 -2.10
CA GLU A 186 2.32 4.42 -3.50
C GLU A 186 3.10 5.73 -3.70
N ALA A 187 3.98 5.78 -4.71
CA ALA A 187 4.84 6.93 -4.93
C ALA A 187 4.02 8.21 -4.86
N ASP A 188 4.29 9.05 -3.86
CA ASP A 188 3.55 10.28 -3.67
C ASP A 188 3.71 11.09 -4.96
N LYS A 189 2.57 11.48 -5.55
CA LYS A 189 2.52 12.12 -6.86
C LYS A 189 3.26 13.47 -6.86
N SER A 190 3.59 13.97 -5.67
CA SER A 190 4.40 15.17 -5.42
C SER A 190 5.85 15.06 -5.93
N TYR A 191 6.41 13.84 -6.04
CA TYR A 191 7.76 13.62 -6.59
C TYR A 191 7.78 13.48 -8.12
N LEU A 192 6.61 13.47 -8.77
CA LEU A 192 6.53 13.41 -10.23
C LEU A 192 6.76 14.82 -10.82
N PRO A 193 7.50 14.93 -11.94
CA PRO A 193 7.54 16.15 -12.74
C PRO A 193 6.12 16.65 -13.06
N LYS A 194 5.90 17.97 -13.03
CA LYS A 194 4.56 18.60 -13.16
C LYS A 194 3.81 18.14 -14.41
N ASP A 195 4.53 18.00 -15.51
CA ASP A 195 4.06 17.53 -16.82
C ASP A 195 3.50 16.10 -16.80
N LEU A 196 3.98 15.24 -15.90
CA LEU A 196 3.44 13.89 -15.68
C LEU A 196 2.25 13.87 -14.72
N ARG A 197 2.27 14.74 -13.70
CA ARG A 197 1.18 14.85 -12.72
C ARG A 197 -0.13 15.22 -13.40
N ASP A 198 -0.11 16.22 -14.29
CA ASP A 198 -1.31 16.71 -14.98
C ASP A 198 -1.93 15.63 -15.90
N LYS A 199 -1.10 14.76 -16.49
CA LYS A 199 -1.58 13.63 -17.32
C LYS A 199 -2.16 12.49 -16.47
N LEU A 200 -1.58 12.20 -15.31
CA LEU A 200 -2.09 11.18 -14.37
C LEU A 200 -3.35 11.65 -13.63
N GLU A 201 -3.59 12.95 -13.52
CA GLU A 201 -4.85 13.52 -13.04
C GLU A 201 -5.93 13.54 -14.14
N GLY A 202 -5.53 13.70 -15.41
CA GLY A 202 -6.43 13.69 -16.57
C GLY A 202 -6.93 12.29 -16.97
N ASP A 203 -6.11 11.26 -16.80
CA ASP A 203 -6.55 9.87 -16.94
C ASP A 203 -7.19 9.40 -15.64
N LYS A 204 -8.51 9.14 -15.66
CA LYS A 204 -9.24 8.54 -14.53
C LYS A 204 -8.43 7.35 -14.00
N PRO A 205 -8.21 7.22 -12.68
CA PRO A 205 -7.37 6.17 -12.14
C PRO A 205 -7.90 4.83 -12.64
N LEU A 206 -7.05 4.08 -13.37
CA LEU A 206 -7.31 2.67 -13.58
C LEU A 206 -7.45 2.07 -12.18
N LYS A 207 -8.66 1.63 -11.85
CA LYS A 207 -8.92 0.83 -10.65
C LYS A 207 -7.80 -0.22 -10.60
N PRO A 208 -7.08 -0.34 -9.47
CA PRO A 208 -6.06 -1.36 -9.36
C PRO A 208 -6.70 -2.68 -9.79
N ASP A 209 -6.04 -3.42 -10.69
CA ASP A 209 -6.45 -4.78 -10.96
C ASP A 209 -6.19 -5.57 -9.67
N ILE A 210 -7.20 -5.59 -8.80
CA ILE A 210 -7.26 -6.42 -7.63
C ILE A 210 -7.67 -7.81 -8.13
N THR A 211 -6.92 -8.39 -9.06
CA THR A 211 -6.86 -9.84 -9.12
C THR A 211 -6.11 -10.25 -7.86
N PRO A 212 -6.78 -10.84 -6.85
CA PRO A 212 -6.09 -11.25 -5.65
C PRO A 212 -5.12 -12.35 -6.07
N ARG A 213 -3.81 -12.04 -6.05
CA ARG A 213 -2.78 -13.09 -6.08
C ARG A 213 -3.21 -14.17 -5.09
N PRO A 214 -3.13 -15.46 -5.46
CA PRO A 214 -3.65 -16.54 -4.64
C PRO A 214 -3.11 -16.36 -3.23
N ARG A 215 -4.03 -16.05 -2.30
CA ARG A 215 -3.70 -15.85 -0.89
C ARG A 215 -2.94 -17.09 -0.47
N ARG A 216 -1.67 -16.93 -0.07
CA ARG A 216 -0.97 -17.94 0.74
C ARG A 216 -1.99 -18.42 1.78
N LYS A 217 -2.36 -19.71 1.72
CA LYS A 217 -3.37 -20.30 2.60
C LYS A 217 -3.01 -19.85 4.02
N LYS A 218 -3.86 -19.01 4.61
CA LYS A 218 -3.68 -18.63 6.01
C LYS A 218 -3.62 -19.94 6.80
N PRO A 219 -2.65 -20.12 7.71
CA PRO A 219 -2.72 -21.25 8.62
C PRO A 219 -4.09 -21.24 9.30
N PRO A 220 -4.68 -22.42 9.57
CA PRO A 220 -6.00 -22.51 10.15
C PRO A 220 -6.08 -21.61 11.38
N LYS A 221 -7.14 -20.80 11.44
CA LYS A 221 -7.38 -19.90 12.57
C LYS A 221 -7.75 -20.80 13.74
N GLY A 222 -6.82 -21.00 14.67
CA GLY A 222 -7.14 -21.59 15.95
C GLY A 222 -8.29 -20.81 16.59
N SER A 223 -9.37 -21.53 16.91
CA SER A 223 -10.56 -20.93 17.51
C SER A 223 -10.56 -21.28 18.99
N PHE A 224 -10.52 -20.26 19.84
CA PHE A 224 -10.60 -20.43 21.28
C PHE A 224 -12.06 -20.31 21.69
N ARG A 225 -12.61 -21.36 22.31
CA ARG A 225 -13.98 -21.37 22.84
C ARG A 225 -13.94 -21.67 24.32
N ILE A 226 -14.69 -20.89 25.09
CA ILE A 226 -14.94 -21.14 26.51
C ILE A 226 -16.36 -21.67 26.61
N LEU A 227 -16.51 -22.88 27.13
CA LEU A 227 -17.82 -23.50 27.36
C LEU A 227 -18.08 -23.59 28.86
N PRO A 228 -19.26 -23.13 29.34
CA PRO A 228 -19.66 -23.36 30.73
C PRO A 228 -19.98 -24.85 30.92
N VAL A 229 -19.40 -25.47 31.94
CA VAL A 229 -19.66 -26.85 32.32
C VAL A 229 -20.20 -26.88 33.74
N PRO A 230 -21.40 -27.43 33.97
CA PRO A 230 -21.94 -27.55 35.31
C PRO A 230 -21.16 -28.60 36.10
N THR A 231 -20.55 -28.19 37.21
CA THR A 231 -19.91 -29.08 38.18
C THR A 231 -20.69 -29.10 39.49
N ALA A 232 -20.64 -30.21 40.22
CA ALA A 232 -21.51 -30.53 41.35
C ALA A 232 -21.53 -29.49 42.49
N ASN A 233 -20.50 -28.62 42.59
CA ASN A 233 -20.38 -27.59 43.63
C ASN A 233 -20.37 -26.14 43.10
N GLY A 234 -20.91 -25.89 41.90
CA GLY A 234 -20.93 -24.56 41.27
C GLY A 234 -20.18 -24.57 39.94
N GLY A 235 -20.69 -23.84 38.94
CA GLY A 235 -20.28 -23.94 37.54
C GLY A 235 -18.82 -23.63 37.28
N GLY A 236 -18.18 -24.46 36.44
CA GLY A 236 -16.84 -24.25 35.92
C GLY A 236 -16.86 -23.84 34.44
N PHE A 237 -15.71 -23.42 33.93
CA PHE A 237 -15.52 -23.16 32.50
C PHE A 237 -14.38 -24.02 31.98
N VAL A 238 -14.57 -24.66 30.83
CA VAL A 238 -13.52 -25.38 30.13
C VAL A 238 -13.14 -24.57 28.89
N ALA A 239 -11.85 -24.28 28.77
CA ALA A 239 -11.29 -23.65 27.59
C ALA A 239 -10.71 -24.74 26.68
N SER A 240 -11.18 -24.82 25.43
CA SER A 240 -10.61 -25.70 24.42
C SER A 240 -9.93 -24.90 23.32
N TRP A 241 -8.82 -25.44 22.81
CA TRP A 241 -8.04 -24.88 21.73
C TRP A 241 -7.88 -25.94 20.63
N GLU A 242 -8.45 -25.69 19.46
CA GLU A 242 -8.27 -26.51 18.27
C GLU A 242 -7.38 -25.77 17.26
N PHE A 243 -6.46 -26.50 16.61
CA PHE A 243 -5.50 -26.00 15.62
C PHE A 243 -6.06 -26.05 14.20
#